data_AF-T1K1S3-F1
#
_entry.id   AF-T1K1S3-F1
#
_cell.length_a   1.000
_cell.length_b   1.000
_cell.length_c   1.000
_cell.angle_alpha   90.00
_cell.angle_beta   90.00
_cell.angle_gamma   90.00
#
_symmetry.space_group_name_H-M   'P 1'
#
loop_
_entity.id
_entity.type
_entity.pdbx_description
1 polymer ?
#
loop_
_entity_poly.entity_id
_entity_poly.type
_entity_poly.pdbx_seq_one_letter_code
_entity_poly.pdbx_strand_id
1 'polypeptide(L)'
;MAEVDHIDSSSPSLVNHDDSKSPGYHFISNFQSMHDLIEKLILLKYDKEFCPVYKCQPLHRYYFTIQTNPGEQFYVFSCLSVWLIKEKCQLKMTSELNPQDYEDPNVTIHGILDAVRLIVDKVSIAPNKIKQGYGSEVIWILNTLTDNALSKNQFSRSPIVVKVLTSDKDYELDNIEEDKIIEDEDDIEINFNDQFTLLDDEYGDFDNEMVTDKLYTQSLVNRPQAILASNVDSAEWKIEVERVLPQLKVILRSSDHKADWRAHIEEMYRHRNEVEKHFETTSTSLKKLSDEINKEMTQIGAREKYLQLQLETLTSEYNSLEAHLKQATESYKMVSGGVTEKSRKLASISEELDSVKEEMEKRGTAMTDGTPLISIRKALTTIKQEIVSLDIRIGVAMHTLLRIKVADCTKDALEKQQPFKNNRMDELIF
;
A
#
# COMPACT_ATOMS: atom_id res chain seq x y z
N MET A 1 -11.19 -0.21 -37.91
CA MET A 1 -11.53 -1.54 -37.37
C MET A 1 -10.48 -1.84 -36.32
N ALA A 2 -10.90 -1.71 -35.05
CA ALA A 2 -10.17 -1.91 -33.80
C ALA A 2 -8.94 -1.01 -33.51
N GLU A 3 -9.22 0.15 -32.90
CA GLU A 3 -8.28 0.83 -31.98
C GLU A 3 -8.03 -0.08 -30.77
N VAL A 4 -6.77 -0.28 -30.43
CA VAL A 4 -6.34 -1.01 -29.23
C VAL A 4 -6.10 0.04 -28.16
N ASP A 5 -7.06 0.17 -27.24
CA ASP A 5 -6.99 1.08 -26.11
C ASP A 5 -5.81 0.72 -25.18
N HIS A 6 -5.03 1.75 -24.87
CA HIS A 6 -4.08 1.76 -23.77
C HIS A 6 -4.82 1.53 -22.45
N ILE A 7 -4.61 0.38 -21.82
CA ILE A 7 -5.06 0.14 -20.44
C ILE A 7 -4.14 0.92 -19.52
N ASP A 8 -4.65 2.05 -19.04
CA ASP A 8 -4.09 2.86 -17.98
C ASP A 8 -3.94 2.01 -16.70
N SER A 9 -2.70 1.81 -16.26
CA SER A 9 -2.34 0.98 -15.08
C SER A 9 -2.42 1.80 -13.80
N SER A 10 -3.53 2.52 -13.63
CA SER A 10 -3.82 3.32 -12.45
C SER A 10 -4.81 2.57 -11.56
N SER A 11 -4.31 1.55 -10.83
CA SER A 11 -5.03 1.04 -9.66
C SER A 11 -5.16 2.17 -8.65
N PRO A 12 -6.36 2.44 -8.08
CA PRO A 12 -6.50 3.47 -7.08
C PRO A 12 -5.79 2.99 -5.82
N SER A 13 -4.59 3.50 -5.57
CA SER A 13 -3.91 3.34 -4.30
C SER A 13 -4.77 3.99 -3.22
N LEU A 14 -5.48 3.16 -2.44
CA LEU A 14 -6.14 3.53 -1.18
C LEU A 14 -5.08 3.79 -0.09
N VAL A 15 -4.12 4.66 -0.38
CA VAL A 15 -3.15 5.16 0.59
C VAL A 15 -3.19 6.67 0.49
N ASN A 16 -3.97 7.28 1.38
CA ASN A 16 -3.94 8.71 1.58
C ASN A 16 -2.49 9.11 1.88
N HIS A 17 -1.94 9.99 1.04
CA HIS A 17 -0.52 10.35 1.07
C HIS A 17 -0.10 11.07 2.39
N ASP A 18 -1.07 11.43 3.24
CA ASP A 18 -0.89 12.20 4.48
C ASP A 18 -0.89 11.34 5.77
N ASP A 19 -1.31 10.07 5.72
CA ASP A 19 -1.24 9.18 6.90
C ASP A 19 0.19 8.79 7.25
N SER A 20 1.13 8.94 6.31
CA SER A 20 2.56 8.63 6.47
C SER A 20 3.29 9.46 7.55
N LYS A 21 2.70 10.56 8.01
CA LYS A 21 3.23 11.44 9.06
C LYS A 21 2.52 11.28 10.42
N SER A 22 1.49 10.44 10.48
CA SER A 22 0.78 10.21 11.73
C SER A 22 1.68 9.45 12.71
N PRO A 23 1.79 9.88 13.98
CA PRO A 23 2.51 9.11 15.01
C PRO A 23 2.00 7.67 15.13
N GLY A 24 0.72 7.42 14.83
CA GLY A 24 0.13 6.08 14.79
C GLY A 24 0.63 5.23 13.61
N TYR A 25 0.85 5.84 12.44
CA TYR A 25 1.42 5.16 11.28
C TYR A 25 2.87 4.76 11.52
N HIS A 26 3.67 5.65 12.11
CA HIS A 26 5.05 5.33 12.51
C HIS A 26 5.11 4.23 13.57
N PHE A 27 4.17 4.23 14.52
CA PHE A 27 4.06 3.16 15.51
C PHE A 27 3.77 1.81 14.83
N ILE A 28 2.71 1.73 14.02
CA ILE A 28 2.33 0.49 13.29
C ILE A 28 3.44 0.02 12.34
N SER A 29 4.07 0.94 11.61
CA SER A 29 5.17 0.65 10.69
C SER A 29 6.38 0.02 11.40
N ASN A 30 6.67 0.41 12.63
CA ASN A 30 7.75 -0.19 13.43
C ASN A 30 7.41 -1.63 13.84
N PHE A 31 6.15 -1.92 14.21
CA PHE A 31 5.71 -3.29 14.51
C PHE A 31 5.77 -4.19 13.28
N GLN A 32 5.32 -3.69 12.13
CA GLN A 32 5.43 -4.42 10.87
C GLN A 32 6.89 -4.71 10.52
N SER A 33 7.76 -3.71 10.62
CA SER A 33 9.18 -3.87 10.31
C SER A 33 9.88 -4.88 11.22
N MET A 34 9.48 -4.98 12.50
CA MET A 34 9.98 -6.01 13.41
C MET A 34 9.44 -7.39 13.07
N HIS A 35 8.17 -7.49 12.67
CA HIS A 35 7.58 -8.74 12.23
C HIS A 35 8.32 -9.28 10.99
N ASP A 36 8.52 -8.43 9.99
CA ASP A 36 9.28 -8.74 8.78
C ASP A 36 10.71 -9.19 9.13
N LEU A 37 11.37 -8.50 10.09
CA LEU A 37 12.70 -8.90 10.57
C LEU A 37 12.71 -10.33 11.13
N ILE A 38 11.73 -10.68 11.97
CA ILE A 38 11.66 -12.02 12.57
C ILE A 38 11.43 -13.08 11.51
N GLU A 39 10.53 -12.85 10.55
CA GLU A 39 10.31 -13.78 9.46
C GLU A 39 11.59 -14.00 8.66
N LYS A 40 12.31 -12.92 8.33
CA LYS A 40 13.60 -12.97 7.65
C LYS A 40 14.68 -13.70 8.47
N LEU A 41 14.69 -13.55 9.80
CA LEU A 41 15.60 -14.28 10.70
C LEU A 41 15.26 -15.78 10.78
N ILE A 42 13.96 -16.12 10.81
CA ILE A 42 13.51 -17.52 10.75
C ILE A 42 13.97 -18.15 9.42
N LEU A 43 13.84 -17.43 8.30
CA LEU A 43 14.35 -17.88 7.00
C LEU A 43 15.86 -18.12 7.00
N LEU A 44 16.63 -17.31 7.74
CA LEU A 44 18.07 -17.50 7.95
C LEU A 44 18.43 -18.60 8.98
N LYS A 45 17.45 -19.35 9.47
CA LYS A 45 17.61 -20.40 10.50
C LYS A 45 18.26 -19.90 11.79
N TYR A 46 17.92 -18.67 12.19
CA TYR A 46 18.38 -18.05 13.44
C TYR A 46 18.23 -18.95 14.67
N ASP A 47 17.13 -19.71 14.76
CA ASP A 47 16.84 -20.59 15.90
C ASP A 47 17.87 -21.72 16.08
N LYS A 48 18.46 -22.20 14.97
CA LYS A 48 19.45 -23.29 15.00
C LYS A 48 20.89 -22.79 15.08
N GLU A 49 21.19 -21.64 14.50
CA GLU A 49 22.57 -21.16 14.35
C GLU A 49 22.96 -20.07 15.35
N PHE A 50 22.02 -19.21 15.77
CA PHE A 50 22.32 -18.09 16.66
C PHE A 50 21.98 -18.40 18.13
N CYS A 51 20.78 -18.90 18.40
CA CYS A 51 20.29 -19.18 19.76
C CYS A 51 21.25 -20.05 20.59
N PRO A 52 21.81 -21.17 20.08
CA PRO A 52 22.73 -22.01 20.86
C PRO A 52 24.11 -21.36 21.07
N VAL A 53 24.60 -20.57 20.12
CA VAL A 53 25.94 -19.96 20.17
C VAL A 53 25.99 -18.81 21.17
N TYR A 54 24.95 -17.97 21.19
CA TYR A 54 24.92 -16.76 22.04
C TYR A 54 24.09 -16.93 23.33
N LYS A 55 23.53 -18.13 23.59
CA LYS A 55 22.68 -18.46 24.75
C LYS A 55 21.49 -17.50 24.91
N CYS A 56 20.95 -17.01 23.80
CA CYS A 56 19.79 -16.12 23.79
C CYS A 56 18.49 -16.92 23.62
N GLN A 57 17.42 -16.49 24.29
CA GLN A 57 16.08 -17.02 24.05
C GLN A 57 15.57 -16.57 22.66
N PRO A 58 14.66 -17.34 22.03
CA PRO A 58 14.02 -16.91 20.79
C PRO A 58 13.39 -15.52 20.92
N LEU A 59 13.64 -14.66 19.93
CA LEU A 59 13.18 -13.27 19.96
C LEU A 59 11.64 -13.21 19.90
N HIS A 60 11.04 -12.49 20.84
CA HIS A 60 9.60 -12.23 20.82
C HIS A 60 9.22 -11.26 19.68
N ARG A 61 7.98 -11.35 19.18
CA ARG A 61 7.43 -10.54 18.06
C ARG A 61 7.62 -9.02 18.18
N TYR A 62 7.81 -8.54 19.41
CA TYR A 62 7.93 -7.11 19.75
C TYR A 62 9.22 -6.76 20.50
N TYR A 63 10.24 -7.63 20.42
CA TYR A 63 11.42 -7.55 21.30
C TYR A 63 12.24 -6.26 21.14
N PHE A 64 12.44 -5.75 19.92
CA PHE A 64 13.16 -4.49 19.68
C PHE A 64 12.24 -3.27 19.52
N THR A 65 10.92 -3.45 19.52
CA THR A 65 9.95 -2.34 19.41
C THR A 65 9.59 -1.73 20.76
N ILE A 66 9.51 -2.56 21.80
CA ILE A 66 9.16 -2.12 23.15
C ILE A 66 10.42 -2.14 24.03
N GLN A 67 10.63 -1.08 24.81
CA GLN A 67 11.68 -1.05 25.81
C GLN A 67 11.38 -2.09 26.89
N THR A 68 12.25 -3.10 27.02
CA THR A 68 12.11 -4.12 28.08
C THR A 68 13.29 -3.96 29.04
N ASN A 69 14.48 -4.33 28.58
CA ASN A 69 15.74 -4.13 29.28
C ASN A 69 16.77 -3.55 28.29
N PRO A 70 17.06 -2.23 28.32
CA PRO A 70 17.92 -1.59 27.33
C PRO A 70 19.32 -2.19 27.22
N GLY A 71 19.91 -2.63 28.35
CA GLY A 71 21.26 -3.21 28.35
C GLY A 71 21.30 -4.59 27.70
N GLU A 72 20.31 -5.43 28.00
CA GLU A 72 20.16 -6.75 27.39
C GLU A 72 19.77 -6.64 25.91
N GLN A 73 18.85 -5.74 25.57
CA GLN A 73 18.44 -5.47 24.19
C GLN A 73 19.63 -4.98 23.35
N PHE A 74 20.48 -4.10 23.90
CA PHE A 74 21.70 -3.66 23.22
C PHE A 74 22.72 -4.81 23.05
N TYR A 75 22.87 -5.67 24.06
CA TYR A 75 23.72 -6.87 23.97
C TYR A 75 23.23 -7.82 22.88
N VAL A 76 21.94 -8.16 22.87
CA VAL A 76 21.33 -9.04 21.86
C VAL A 76 21.41 -8.41 20.46
N PHE A 77 21.17 -7.10 20.33
CA PHE A 77 21.37 -6.36 19.08
C PHE A 77 22.82 -6.45 18.58
N SER A 78 23.78 -6.28 19.47
CA SER A 78 25.21 -6.35 19.14
C SER A 78 25.59 -7.75 18.67
N CYS A 79 25.20 -8.79 19.41
CA CYS A 79 25.39 -10.18 19.02
C CYS A 79 24.76 -10.50 17.67
N LEU A 80 23.50 -10.10 17.47
CA LEU A 80 22.77 -10.36 16.23
C LEU A 80 23.39 -9.66 15.02
N SER A 81 23.80 -8.40 15.20
CA SER A 81 24.47 -7.65 14.14
C SER A 81 25.80 -8.30 13.76
N VAL A 82 26.59 -8.71 14.75
CA VAL A 82 27.86 -9.41 14.51
C VAL A 82 27.63 -10.74 13.78
N TRP A 83 26.65 -11.53 14.21
CA TRP A 83 26.32 -12.79 13.56
C TRP A 83 25.91 -12.59 12.10
N LEU A 84 25.02 -11.63 11.84
CA LEU A 84 24.59 -11.28 10.47
C LEU A 84 25.76 -10.82 9.61
N ILE A 85 26.66 -10.01 10.14
CA ILE A 85 27.83 -9.47 9.42
C ILE A 85 28.86 -10.57 9.12
N LYS A 86 29.21 -11.37 10.14
CA LYS A 86 30.30 -12.36 10.10
C LYS A 86 29.89 -13.63 9.35
N GLU A 87 28.74 -14.22 9.69
CA GLU A 87 28.35 -15.54 9.17
C GLU A 87 27.55 -15.46 7.88
N LYS A 88 26.63 -14.49 7.77
CA LYS A 88 25.66 -14.47 6.67
C LYS A 88 26.01 -13.47 5.56
N CYS A 89 26.53 -12.29 5.91
CA CYS A 89 26.93 -11.29 4.92
C CYS A 89 28.34 -11.50 4.38
N GLN A 90 29.18 -12.31 5.06
CA GLN A 90 30.59 -12.59 4.73
C GLN A 90 31.40 -11.32 4.42
N LEU A 91 31.08 -10.22 5.11
CA LEU A 91 31.79 -8.97 4.91
C LEU A 91 33.12 -9.05 5.66
N LYS A 92 34.23 -9.01 4.92
CA LYS A 92 35.58 -8.94 5.51
C LYS A 92 35.76 -7.56 6.14
N MET A 93 35.40 -7.45 7.41
CA MET A 93 35.70 -6.27 8.21
C MET A 93 37.07 -6.42 8.89
N THR A 94 37.80 -5.32 9.00
CA THR A 94 39.16 -5.23 9.58
C THR A 94 39.22 -5.35 11.10
N SER A 95 38.09 -5.50 11.78
CA SER A 95 38.01 -5.58 13.24
C SER A 95 37.17 -6.78 13.66
N GLU A 96 37.79 -7.69 14.40
CA GLU A 96 37.12 -8.84 15.01
C GLU A 96 36.12 -8.33 16.06
N LEU A 97 34.86 -8.16 15.66
CA LEU A 97 33.77 -7.85 16.57
C LEU A 97 33.36 -9.13 17.29
N ASN A 98 33.99 -9.43 18.44
CA ASN A 98 33.47 -10.39 19.40
C ASN A 98 32.60 -9.64 20.42
N PRO A 99 31.30 -9.96 20.55
CA PRO A 99 30.41 -9.27 21.47
C PRO A 99 30.81 -9.33 22.95
N GLN A 100 31.71 -10.25 23.33
CA GLN A 100 32.20 -10.40 24.70
C GLN A 100 33.40 -9.50 25.03
N ASP A 101 34.10 -8.94 24.04
CA ASP A 101 35.39 -8.26 24.25
C ASP A 101 35.30 -6.72 24.32
N TYR A 102 34.15 -6.13 23.95
CA TYR A 102 34.00 -4.67 23.88
C TYR A 102 33.17 -4.12 25.06
N GLU A 103 33.86 -3.60 26.07
CA GLU A 103 33.25 -2.91 27.23
C GLU A 103 32.63 -1.55 26.87
N ASP A 104 32.97 -0.93 25.72
CA ASP A 104 32.43 0.36 25.30
C ASP A 104 31.34 0.22 24.20
N PRO A 105 30.06 0.52 24.53
CA PRO A 105 28.95 0.50 23.57
C PRO A 105 29.19 1.33 22.31
N ASN A 106 29.95 2.43 22.39
CA ASN A 106 30.16 3.28 21.23
C ASN A 106 31.06 2.62 20.19
N VAL A 107 32.08 1.87 20.60
CA VAL A 107 33.01 1.20 19.67
C VAL A 107 32.25 0.15 18.85
N THR A 108 31.40 -0.64 19.50
CA THR A 108 30.53 -1.62 18.85
C THR A 108 29.55 -0.96 17.87
N ILE A 109 28.94 0.17 18.26
CA ILE A 109 28.03 0.93 17.38
C ILE A 109 28.75 1.43 16.13
N HIS A 110 29.95 2.00 16.26
CA HIS A 110 30.72 2.47 15.11
C HIS A 110 31.13 1.30 14.19
N GLY A 111 31.55 0.15 14.77
CA GLY A 111 31.86 -1.06 14.00
C GLY A 111 30.66 -1.59 13.20
N ILE A 112 29.47 -1.62 13.80
CA ILE A 112 28.23 -2.01 13.10
C ILE A 112 27.86 -0.98 12.03
N LEU A 113 27.95 0.32 12.32
CA LEU A 113 27.64 1.36 11.34
C LEU A 113 28.57 1.35 10.13
N ASP A 114 29.86 1.11 10.34
CA ASP A 114 30.81 0.97 9.25
C ASP A 114 30.51 -0.27 8.40
N ALA A 115 30.04 -1.37 9.00
CA ALA A 115 29.62 -2.56 8.26
C ALA A 115 28.36 -2.29 7.43
N VAL A 116 27.40 -1.52 7.95
CA VAL A 116 26.19 -1.13 7.21
C VAL A 116 26.53 -0.15 6.07
N ARG A 117 27.51 0.74 6.26
CA ARG A 117 27.99 1.66 5.21
C ARG A 117 28.58 0.94 4.00
N LEU A 118 29.10 -0.27 4.16
CA LEU A 118 29.57 -1.11 3.04
C LEU A 118 28.40 -1.66 2.20
N ILE A 119 27.18 -1.62 2.72
CA ILE A 119 25.96 -2.13 2.07
C ILE A 119 25.12 -0.96 1.54
N VAL A 120 25.04 0.15 2.28
CA VAL A 120 24.17 1.30 1.98
C VAL A 120 24.95 2.61 2.12
N ASP A 121 25.04 3.39 1.03
CA ASP A 121 25.86 4.62 0.92
C ASP A 121 25.41 5.80 1.81
N LYS A 122 24.20 5.76 2.39
CA LYS A 122 23.66 6.85 3.23
C LYS A 122 23.12 6.34 4.55
N VAL A 123 23.99 6.26 5.56
CA VAL A 123 23.59 5.98 6.95
C VAL A 123 23.92 7.20 7.82
N SER A 124 22.90 8.02 8.11
CA SER A 124 23.00 9.16 9.04
C SER A 124 22.14 8.89 10.28
N ILE A 125 22.54 7.91 11.08
CA ILE A 125 21.88 7.59 12.35
C ILE A 125 22.77 8.09 13.49
N ALA A 126 22.20 8.82 14.44
CA ALA A 126 22.92 9.29 15.61
C ALA A 126 23.25 8.10 16.55
N PRO A 127 24.52 7.89 16.96
CA PRO A 127 24.91 6.77 17.82
C PRO A 127 24.11 6.65 19.13
N ASN A 128 23.67 7.79 19.68
CA ASN A 128 22.84 7.85 20.89
C ASN A 128 21.50 7.10 20.77
N LYS A 129 20.94 7.00 19.56
CA LYS A 129 19.69 6.27 19.32
C LYS A 129 19.90 4.76 19.26
N ILE A 130 21.06 4.32 18.77
CA ILE A 130 21.42 2.90 18.70
C ILE A 130 21.78 2.38 20.09
N LYS A 131 22.40 3.22 20.93
CA LYS A 131 22.75 2.91 22.32
C LYS A 131 21.54 2.55 23.18
N GLN A 132 20.33 2.94 22.79
CA GLN A 132 19.11 2.58 23.51
C GLN A 132 18.78 1.09 23.39
N GLY A 133 19.28 0.39 22.37
CA GLY A 133 19.07 -1.05 22.18
C GLY A 133 17.69 -1.44 21.65
N TYR A 134 16.75 -0.50 21.57
CA TYR A 134 15.40 -0.68 21.01
C TYR A 134 15.02 0.55 20.17
N GLY A 135 14.07 0.38 19.23
CA GLY A 135 13.54 1.45 18.40
C GLY A 135 13.68 1.22 16.89
N SER A 136 13.10 2.16 16.12
CA SER A 136 13.07 2.13 14.65
C SER A 136 14.44 2.00 14.01
N GLU A 137 15.43 2.71 14.55
CA GLU A 137 16.78 2.76 14.02
C GLU A 137 17.52 1.42 14.18
N VAL A 138 17.28 0.71 15.28
CA VAL A 138 17.84 -0.62 15.57
C VAL A 138 17.24 -1.66 14.62
N ILE A 139 15.91 -1.65 14.45
CA ILE A 139 15.19 -2.56 13.56
C ILE A 139 15.60 -2.33 12.10
N TRP A 140 15.77 -1.07 11.69
CA TRP A 140 16.18 -0.73 10.33
C TRP A 140 17.58 -1.26 9.99
N ILE A 141 18.54 -1.12 10.93
CA ILE A 141 19.90 -1.66 10.77
C ILE A 141 19.84 -3.18 10.59
N LEU A 142 19.12 -3.86 11.49
CA LEU A 142 18.98 -5.32 11.43
C LEU A 142 18.29 -5.78 10.16
N ASN A 143 17.23 -5.11 9.71
CA ASN A 143 16.54 -5.44 8.46
C ASN A 143 17.45 -5.28 7.25
N THR A 144 18.23 -4.20 7.19
CA THR A 144 19.18 -3.96 6.09
C THR A 144 20.26 -5.04 6.03
N LEU A 145 20.81 -5.43 7.19
CA LEU A 145 21.78 -6.52 7.29
C LEU A 145 21.15 -7.87 6.90
N THR A 146 19.92 -8.11 7.35
CA THR A 146 19.19 -9.35 7.07
C THR A 146 18.81 -9.45 5.59
N ASP A 147 18.40 -8.35 4.94
CA ASP A 147 18.11 -8.31 3.51
C ASP A 147 19.35 -8.55 2.66
N ASN A 148 20.51 -8.02 3.07
CA ASN A 148 21.77 -8.33 2.40
C ASN A 148 22.16 -9.80 2.59
N ALA A 149 22.04 -10.33 3.82
CA ALA A 149 22.25 -11.74 4.12
C ALA A 149 21.33 -12.64 3.28
N LEU A 150 20.06 -12.26 3.14
CA LEU A 150 19.09 -12.99 2.34
C LEU A 150 19.39 -12.93 0.85
N SER A 151 19.88 -11.80 0.34
CA SER A 151 20.26 -11.66 -1.08
C SER A 151 21.47 -12.52 -1.47
N LYS A 152 22.38 -12.79 -0.53
CA LYS A 152 23.59 -13.59 -0.73
C LYS A 152 23.36 -15.08 -0.51
N ASN A 153 22.49 -15.45 0.42
CA ASN A 153 22.01 -16.82 0.53
C ASN A 153 21.04 -17.09 -0.61
N GLN A 154 21.47 -17.82 -1.64
CA GLN A 154 20.60 -18.26 -2.72
C GLN A 154 19.49 -19.15 -2.14
N PHE A 155 18.33 -18.57 -1.84
CA PHE A 155 17.18 -19.33 -1.35
C PHE A 155 16.57 -20.12 -2.50
N SER A 156 16.57 -21.44 -2.36
CA SER A 156 15.63 -22.32 -3.05
C SER A 156 14.24 -22.03 -2.49
N ARG A 157 13.54 -21.03 -3.01
CA ARG A 157 12.10 -20.85 -2.76
C ARG A 157 11.41 -22.12 -3.26
N SER A 158 10.99 -22.99 -2.36
CA SER A 158 9.99 -24.01 -2.71
C SER A 158 8.74 -23.27 -3.16
N PRO A 159 8.28 -23.43 -4.42
CA PRO A 159 7.10 -22.72 -4.89
C PRO A 159 5.92 -23.15 -4.02
N ILE A 160 5.28 -22.17 -3.39
CA ILE A 160 4.02 -22.38 -2.68
C ILE A 160 3.01 -22.78 -3.75
N VAL A 161 2.64 -24.06 -3.78
CA VAL A 161 1.50 -24.52 -4.56
C VAL A 161 0.26 -24.08 -3.79
N VAL A 162 -0.21 -22.87 -4.08
CA VAL A 162 -1.55 -22.45 -3.69
C VAL A 162 -2.50 -23.33 -4.51
N LYS A 163 -3.11 -24.35 -3.88
CA LYS A 163 -4.32 -24.96 -4.43
C LYS A 163 -5.40 -23.88 -4.35
N VAL A 164 -5.47 -23.06 -5.39
CA VAL A 164 -6.63 -22.22 -5.64
C VAL A 164 -7.78 -23.21 -5.83
N LEU A 165 -8.66 -23.31 -4.83
CA LEU A 165 -9.97 -23.88 -5.02
C LEU A 165 -10.73 -22.88 -5.90
N THR A 166 -10.50 -22.95 -7.21
CA THR A 166 -11.40 -22.33 -8.17
C THR A 166 -12.71 -23.10 -8.05
N SER A 167 -13.71 -22.47 -7.41
CA SER A 167 -15.12 -22.79 -7.58
C SER A 167 -15.41 -22.76 -9.07
N ASP A 168 -15.38 -23.93 -9.70
CA ASP A 168 -15.91 -24.20 -11.05
C ASP A 168 -15.90 -25.72 -11.22
N LYS A 169 -16.84 -26.39 -10.56
CA LYS A 169 -17.41 -27.66 -11.02
C LYS A 169 -18.89 -27.66 -10.73
N ASP A 170 -19.63 -27.46 -11.81
CA ASP A 170 -21.05 -27.72 -11.96
C ASP A 170 -21.43 -29.05 -11.30
N TYR A 171 -22.28 -28.99 -10.28
CA TYR A 171 -23.10 -30.11 -9.88
C TYR A 171 -24.56 -29.68 -10.01
N GLU A 172 -25.19 -30.26 -11.03
CA GLU A 172 -26.60 -30.17 -11.33
C GLU A 172 -27.42 -30.56 -10.10
N LEU A 173 -28.36 -29.68 -9.75
CA LEU A 173 -29.45 -29.94 -8.82
C LEU A 173 -30.40 -30.95 -9.44
N ASP A 174 -30.34 -32.20 -9.00
CA ASP A 174 -31.46 -33.13 -9.13
C ASP A 174 -31.68 -33.91 -7.84
N ASN A 175 -32.80 -33.55 -7.18
CA ASN A 175 -33.62 -34.31 -6.25
C ASN A 175 -33.08 -35.66 -5.75
N ILE A 176 -32.51 -35.66 -4.54
CA ILE A 176 -32.56 -36.83 -3.66
C ILE A 176 -33.06 -36.36 -2.29
N GLU A 177 -34.10 -37.06 -1.86
CA GLU A 177 -34.99 -36.84 -0.72
C GLU A 177 -34.29 -36.48 0.59
N GLU A 178 -34.86 -35.46 1.26
CA GLU A 178 -34.78 -35.28 2.70
C GLU A 178 -35.34 -36.54 3.39
N ASP A 179 -34.45 -37.39 3.91
CA ASP A 179 -34.62 -38.10 5.19
C ASP A 179 -33.54 -39.18 5.34
N LYS A 180 -32.57 -38.89 6.21
CA LYS A 180 -31.85 -39.78 7.16
C LYS A 180 -30.49 -39.20 7.50
N ILE A 181 -30.49 -38.33 8.51
CA ILE A 181 -29.35 -38.17 9.40
C ILE A 181 -29.23 -39.51 10.14
N ILE A 182 -28.29 -40.35 9.73
CA ILE A 182 -27.82 -41.46 10.56
C ILE A 182 -26.54 -40.95 11.21
N GLU A 183 -26.66 -40.75 12.52
CA GLU A 183 -25.57 -40.69 13.48
C GLU A 183 -24.75 -41.97 13.36
N ASP A 184 -23.56 -41.87 12.79
CA ASP A 184 -22.48 -42.84 13.03
C ASP A 184 -21.31 -42.03 13.63
N GLU A 185 -21.45 -41.71 14.93
CA GLU A 185 -20.32 -41.57 15.85
C GLU A 185 -19.75 -42.99 16.04
N ASP A 186 -18.63 -43.29 15.41
CA ASP A 186 -17.48 -44.03 15.96
C ASP A 186 -16.54 -44.46 14.81
N ASP A 187 -15.24 -44.40 15.08
CA ASP A 187 -14.10 -44.82 14.23
C ASP A 187 -13.52 -43.81 13.22
N ILE A 188 -13.02 -42.68 13.74
CA ILE A 188 -11.78 -42.09 13.18
C ILE A 188 -10.60 -42.70 13.95
N GLU A 189 -10.09 -43.81 13.42
CA GLU A 189 -8.85 -44.44 13.88
C GLU A 189 -7.67 -43.51 13.54
N ILE A 190 -7.21 -42.72 14.51
CA ILE A 190 -6.00 -41.90 14.40
C ILE A 190 -4.81 -42.87 14.41
N ASN A 191 -4.29 -43.15 13.23
CA ASN A 191 -3.03 -43.87 13.01
C ASN A 191 -1.87 -43.11 13.68
N PHE A 192 -1.49 -43.56 14.87
CA PHE A 192 -0.44 -42.98 15.73
C PHE A 192 0.97 -43.51 15.40
N ASN A 193 1.24 -43.96 14.17
CA ASN A 193 2.49 -44.65 13.83
C ASN A 193 3.44 -43.89 12.89
N ASP A 194 3.36 -42.57 12.79
CA ASP A 194 4.42 -41.80 12.13
C ASP A 194 4.55 -40.44 12.78
N GLN A 195 5.41 -40.34 13.80
CA GLN A 195 6.27 -39.18 14.12
C GLN A 195 6.79 -39.29 15.58
N PHE A 196 7.65 -40.28 15.83
CA PHE A 196 8.58 -40.24 16.96
C PHE A 196 10.00 -40.15 16.42
N THR A 197 10.36 -38.98 15.88
CA THR A 197 11.74 -38.68 15.50
C THR A 197 12.48 -38.29 16.77
N LEU A 198 13.09 -39.31 17.38
CA LEU A 198 14.07 -39.18 18.45
C LEU A 198 15.12 -38.13 18.08
N LEU A 199 15.29 -37.17 18.98
CA LEU A 199 16.42 -36.28 19.01
C LEU A 199 17.69 -37.09 19.24
N ASP A 200 18.64 -36.82 18.38
CA ASP A 200 20.02 -37.27 18.32
C ASP A 200 20.78 -36.79 19.56
N ASP A 201 21.05 -37.70 20.50
CA ASP A 201 22.05 -37.52 21.57
C ASP A 201 23.25 -38.42 21.24
N GLU A 202 24.25 -37.82 20.60
CA GLU A 202 25.60 -38.38 20.42
C GLU A 202 26.29 -38.54 21.79
N TYR A 203 26.41 -39.78 22.27
CA TYR A 203 27.52 -40.19 23.15
C TYR A 203 27.91 -41.66 22.88
N GLY A 204 29.08 -41.82 22.23
CA GLY A 204 30.12 -42.81 22.57
C GLY A 204 29.76 -44.31 22.53
N ASP A 205 30.09 -44.94 21.40
CA ASP A 205 30.86 -46.19 21.31
C ASP A 205 30.86 -47.11 22.55
N PHE A 206 29.88 -48.02 22.62
CA PHE A 206 30.01 -49.26 23.38
C PHE A 206 29.30 -50.37 22.61
N ASP A 207 30.10 -51.26 22.01
CA ASP A 207 29.64 -52.49 21.35
C ASP A 207 28.65 -53.25 22.26
N ASN A 208 27.38 -53.21 21.90
CA ASN A 208 26.34 -54.06 22.47
C ASN A 208 25.86 -55.02 21.38
N GLU A 209 26.62 -56.09 21.21
CA GLU A 209 26.24 -57.26 20.42
C GLU A 209 25.02 -57.92 21.11
N MET A 210 23.83 -57.52 20.66
CA MET A 210 22.55 -58.10 21.05
C MET A 210 22.43 -59.51 20.41
N VAL A 211 23.17 -60.47 20.96
CA VAL A 211 22.97 -61.90 20.70
C VAL A 211 21.66 -62.30 21.39
N THR A 212 20.58 -62.11 20.64
CA THR A 212 19.24 -62.60 20.95
C THR A 212 19.25 -64.14 21.05
N ASP A 213 19.31 -64.63 22.28
CA ASP A 213 18.34 -65.55 22.90
C ASP A 213 17.88 -66.81 22.14
N LYS A 214 18.66 -67.31 21.16
CA LYS A 214 18.33 -68.53 20.39
C LYS A 214 19.33 -69.68 20.49
N LEU A 215 20.41 -69.53 21.27
CA LEU A 215 21.44 -70.58 21.39
C LEU A 215 21.48 -71.33 22.74
N TYR A 216 20.73 -70.89 23.76
CA TYR A 216 20.80 -71.51 25.09
C TYR A 216 19.66 -72.48 25.43
N THR A 217 18.59 -72.53 24.64
CA THR A 217 17.45 -73.42 24.93
C THR A 217 17.59 -74.81 24.31
N GLN A 218 18.43 -75.00 23.30
CA GLN A 218 18.59 -76.31 22.64
C GLN A 218 19.65 -77.23 23.30
N SER A 219 20.52 -76.68 24.15
CA SER A 219 21.56 -77.46 24.86
C SER A 219 21.10 -78.03 26.21
N LEU A 220 19.97 -77.57 26.75
CA LEU A 220 19.48 -78.01 28.07
C LEU A 220 18.59 -79.27 28.03
N VAL A 221 18.21 -79.76 26.85
CA VAL A 221 17.30 -80.92 26.70
C VAL A 221 18.04 -82.28 26.64
N ASN A 222 19.37 -82.26 26.45
CA ASN A 222 20.20 -83.48 26.32
C ASN A 222 21.22 -83.64 27.46
N ARG A 223 20.89 -83.26 28.69
CA ARG A 223 21.60 -83.80 29.85
C ARG A 223 20.88 -85.07 30.29
N PRO A 224 21.51 -86.26 30.23
CA PRO A 224 20.98 -87.38 30.99
C PRO A 224 20.91 -86.92 32.45
N GLN A 225 19.74 -87.07 33.07
CA GLN A 225 19.60 -87.05 34.53
C GLN A 225 20.36 -88.26 35.09
N ALA A 226 21.69 -88.23 34.97
CA ALA A 226 22.54 -88.99 35.86
C ALA A 226 22.22 -88.44 37.24
N ILE A 227 21.66 -89.29 38.10
CA ILE A 227 21.48 -89.03 39.51
C ILE A 227 22.82 -88.46 40.00
N LEU A 228 22.86 -87.15 40.25
CA LEU A 228 23.99 -86.46 40.85
C LEU A 228 24.05 -86.95 42.30
N ALA A 229 24.60 -88.16 42.50
CA ALA A 229 24.97 -88.62 43.81
C ALA A 229 26.12 -87.72 44.26
N SER A 230 25.80 -86.69 45.04
CA SER A 230 26.80 -85.85 45.68
C SER A 230 27.62 -86.75 46.60
N ASN A 231 28.86 -87.04 46.23
CA ASN A 231 29.82 -87.67 47.14
C ASN A 231 30.39 -86.64 48.14
N VAL A 232 29.58 -85.63 48.47
CA VAL A 232 29.95 -84.47 49.30
C VAL A 232 29.43 -84.74 50.70
N ASP A 233 30.36 -84.77 51.65
CA ASP A 233 30.06 -84.95 53.06
C ASP A 233 29.15 -83.81 53.55
N SER A 234 28.17 -84.15 54.39
CA SER A 234 27.20 -83.17 54.91
C SER A 234 27.90 -82.06 55.71
N ALA A 235 29.05 -82.37 56.32
CA ALA A 235 29.86 -81.39 57.05
C ALA A 235 30.59 -80.42 56.10
N GLU A 236 31.20 -80.91 55.01
CA GLU A 236 31.85 -80.07 54.00
C GLU A 236 30.84 -79.15 53.30
N TRP A 237 29.64 -79.66 53.00
CA TRP A 237 28.58 -78.84 52.42
C TRP A 237 28.12 -77.75 53.37
N LYS A 238 28.02 -78.05 54.67
CA LYS A 238 27.65 -77.06 55.69
C LYS A 238 28.71 -75.97 55.83
N ILE A 239 29.99 -76.32 55.78
CA ILE A 239 31.10 -75.35 55.84
C ILE A 239 31.09 -74.46 54.59
N GLU A 240 30.83 -75.04 53.42
CA GLU A 240 30.72 -74.30 52.16
C GLU A 240 29.50 -73.35 52.17
N VAL A 241 28.36 -73.80 52.70
CA VAL A 241 27.20 -72.95 52.93
C VAL A 241 27.53 -71.82 53.90
N GLU A 242 28.15 -72.10 55.05
CA GLU A 242 28.56 -71.08 56.01
C GLU A 242 29.59 -70.09 55.43
N ARG A 243 30.43 -70.53 54.49
CA ARG A 243 31.39 -69.70 53.75
C ARG A 243 30.73 -68.79 52.72
N VAL A 244 29.71 -69.29 52.01
CA VAL A 244 29.03 -68.57 50.92
C VAL A 244 27.84 -67.75 51.43
N LEU A 245 27.29 -68.06 52.61
CA LEU A 245 26.16 -67.36 53.22
C LEU A 245 26.42 -65.84 53.44
N PRO A 246 27.62 -65.38 53.84
CA PRO A 246 27.96 -63.95 53.86
C PRO A 246 28.03 -63.30 52.47
N GLN A 247 28.33 -64.08 51.42
CA GLN A 247 28.40 -63.60 50.03
C GLN A 247 27.00 -63.57 49.36
N LEU A 248 26.10 -64.46 49.79
CA LEU A 248 24.69 -64.48 49.39
C LEU A 248 23.81 -63.55 50.21
N LYS A 249 24.27 -63.13 51.39
CA LYS A 249 23.65 -62.07 52.15
C LYS A 249 23.91 -60.76 51.41
N VAL A 250 23.11 -60.52 50.39
CA VAL A 250 22.98 -59.23 49.71
C VAL A 250 22.56 -58.25 50.80
N ILE A 251 23.54 -57.56 51.38
CA ILE A 251 23.29 -56.42 52.24
C ILE A 251 22.79 -55.36 51.26
N LEU A 252 21.48 -55.32 51.06
CA LEU A 252 20.79 -54.21 50.41
C LEU A 252 21.06 -52.99 51.29
N ARG A 253 22.19 -52.33 51.08
CA ARG A 253 22.42 -51.01 51.65
C ARG A 253 21.42 -50.11 50.93
N SER A 254 20.53 -49.48 51.67
CA SER A 254 19.54 -48.52 51.17
C SER A 254 20.15 -47.32 50.41
N SER A 255 21.48 -47.26 50.30
CA SER A 255 22.25 -46.30 49.50
C SER A 255 22.63 -46.80 48.10
N ASP A 256 22.39 -48.06 47.76
CA ASP A 256 22.75 -48.60 46.45
C ASP A 256 21.55 -48.45 45.49
N HIS A 257 21.48 -47.29 44.84
CA HIS A 257 20.38 -46.91 43.93
C HIS A 257 20.15 -47.88 42.76
N LYS A 258 21.07 -48.84 42.54
CA LYS A 258 20.95 -49.92 41.56
C LYS A 258 20.25 -51.18 42.09
N ALA A 259 20.14 -51.35 43.40
CA ALA A 259 19.65 -52.59 44.01
C ALA A 259 18.15 -52.56 44.36
N ASP A 260 17.54 -51.37 44.45
CA ASP A 260 16.17 -51.20 44.93
C ASP A 260 15.22 -50.67 43.84
N TRP A 261 15.12 -51.42 42.73
CA TRP A 261 14.15 -51.16 41.66
C TRP A 261 12.71 -51.08 42.18
N ARG A 262 12.42 -51.69 43.33
CA ARG A 262 11.11 -51.63 43.99
C ARG A 262 10.81 -50.22 44.50
N ALA A 263 11.79 -49.56 45.11
CA ALA A 263 11.67 -48.16 45.52
C ALA A 263 11.46 -47.25 44.30
N HIS A 264 12.23 -47.43 43.22
CA HIS A 264 12.04 -46.65 41.98
C HIS A 264 10.65 -46.84 41.37
N ILE A 265 10.13 -48.06 41.36
CA ILE A 265 8.76 -48.33 40.89
C ILE A 265 7.73 -47.65 41.79
N GLU A 266 7.91 -47.67 43.11
CA GLU A 266 7.03 -46.97 44.05
C GLU A 266 7.08 -45.45 43.84
N GLU A 267 8.27 -44.88 43.57
CA GLU A 267 8.42 -43.47 43.20
C GLU A 267 7.78 -43.14 41.85
N MET A 268 7.89 -44.02 40.85
CA MET A 268 7.20 -43.84 39.56
C MET A 268 5.68 -43.86 39.73
N TYR A 269 5.13 -44.76 40.56
CA TYR A 269 3.69 -44.75 40.86
C TYR A 269 3.26 -43.48 41.60
N ARG A 270 4.08 -42.98 42.53
CA ARG A 270 3.84 -41.70 43.22
C ARG A 270 3.81 -40.55 42.21
N HIS A 271 4.82 -40.42 41.36
CA HIS A 271 4.88 -39.37 40.35
C HIS A 271 3.76 -39.49 39.32
N ARG A 272 3.40 -40.70 38.89
CA ARG A 272 2.24 -40.91 38.01
C ARG A 272 0.96 -40.37 38.63
N ASN A 273 0.71 -40.67 39.91
CA ASN A 273 -0.50 -40.20 40.59
C ASN A 273 -0.48 -38.67 40.80
N GLU A 274 0.69 -38.08 41.06
CA GLU A 274 0.86 -36.62 41.13
C GLU A 274 0.59 -35.96 39.77
N VAL A 275 1.15 -36.53 38.69
CA VAL A 275 0.93 -36.05 37.31
C VAL A 275 -0.54 -36.18 36.92
N GLU A 276 -1.20 -37.30 37.22
CA GLU A 276 -2.63 -37.50 36.96
C GLU A 276 -3.47 -36.43 37.66
N LYS A 277 -3.18 -36.14 38.94
CA LYS A 277 -3.88 -35.11 39.71
C LYS A 277 -3.65 -33.70 39.16
N HIS A 278 -2.42 -33.37 38.78
CA HIS A 278 -2.10 -32.09 38.14
C HIS A 278 -2.75 -31.98 36.77
N PHE A 279 -2.77 -33.06 35.99
CA PHE A 279 -3.41 -33.11 34.69
C PHE A 279 -4.92 -32.90 34.81
N GLU A 280 -5.59 -33.57 35.75
CA GLU A 280 -7.03 -33.40 35.99
C GLU A 280 -7.37 -31.97 36.41
N THR A 281 -6.54 -31.38 37.28
CA THR A 281 -6.69 -29.99 37.72
C THR A 281 -6.50 -29.02 36.54
N THR A 282 -5.43 -29.16 35.76
CA THR A 282 -5.14 -28.28 34.63
C THR A 282 -6.14 -28.48 33.49
N SER A 283 -6.56 -29.70 33.20
CA SER A 283 -7.59 -30.02 32.21
C SER A 283 -8.94 -29.39 32.60
N THR A 284 -9.31 -29.45 33.88
CA THR A 284 -10.54 -28.81 34.37
C THR A 284 -10.46 -27.28 34.27
N SER A 285 -9.32 -26.67 34.66
CA SER A 285 -9.11 -25.23 34.52
C SER A 285 -9.11 -24.78 33.07
N LEU A 286 -8.50 -25.55 32.16
CA LEU A 286 -8.47 -25.25 30.73
C LEU A 286 -9.87 -25.39 30.09
N LYS A 287 -10.64 -26.41 30.48
CA LYS A 287 -12.04 -26.55 30.05
C LYS A 287 -12.88 -25.36 30.51
N LYS A 288 -12.77 -24.95 31.77
CA LYS A 288 -13.46 -23.76 32.29
C LYS A 288 -13.08 -22.50 31.52
N LEU A 289 -11.79 -22.28 31.24
CA LEU A 289 -11.34 -21.14 30.46
C LEU A 289 -11.89 -21.19 29.03
N SER A 290 -11.89 -22.36 28.39
CA SER A 290 -12.48 -22.55 27.08
C SER A 290 -13.98 -22.23 27.07
N ASP A 291 -14.73 -22.71 28.07
CA ASP A 291 -16.16 -22.43 28.20
C ASP A 291 -16.44 -20.95 28.46
N GLU A 292 -15.62 -20.29 29.28
CA GLU A 292 -15.69 -18.84 29.53
C GLU A 292 -15.40 -18.04 28.25
N ILE A 293 -14.35 -18.40 27.51
CA ILE A 293 -14.03 -17.75 26.22
C ILE A 293 -15.17 -17.93 25.22
N ASN A 294 -15.74 -19.14 25.10
CA ASN A 294 -16.87 -19.38 24.19
C ASN A 294 -18.12 -18.57 24.60
N LYS A 295 -18.38 -18.45 25.91
CA LYS A 295 -19.46 -17.61 26.42
C LYS A 295 -19.23 -16.12 26.15
N GLU A 296 -18.01 -15.63 26.32
CA GLU A 296 -17.67 -14.26 25.97
C GLU A 296 -17.75 -14.00 24.48
N MET A 297 -17.29 -14.94 23.64
CA MET A 297 -17.36 -14.84 22.18
C MET A 297 -18.81 -14.79 21.69
N THR A 298 -19.68 -15.65 22.21
CA THR A 298 -21.12 -15.61 21.89
C THR A 298 -21.77 -14.30 22.37
N GLN A 299 -21.37 -13.78 23.53
CA GLN A 299 -21.85 -12.49 24.02
C GLN A 299 -21.35 -11.31 23.17
N ILE A 300 -20.09 -11.33 22.72
CA ILE A 300 -19.52 -10.35 21.81
C ILE A 300 -20.26 -10.40 20.47
N GLY A 301 -20.42 -11.58 19.87
CA GLY A 301 -21.17 -11.74 18.62
C GLY A 301 -22.63 -11.26 18.73
N ALA A 302 -23.29 -11.48 19.88
CA ALA A 302 -24.62 -10.95 20.12
C ALA A 302 -24.63 -9.41 20.23
N ARG A 303 -23.63 -8.81 20.90
CA ARG A 303 -23.46 -7.36 20.99
C ARG A 303 -23.12 -6.73 19.64
N GLU A 304 -22.26 -7.36 18.86
CA GLU A 304 -21.92 -6.95 17.50
C GLU A 304 -23.15 -6.98 16.60
N LYS A 305 -23.93 -8.07 16.62
CA LYS A 305 -25.18 -8.17 15.87
C LYS A 305 -26.19 -7.09 16.28
N TYR A 306 -26.25 -6.76 17.57
CA TYR A 306 -27.10 -5.67 18.05
C TYR A 306 -26.61 -4.30 17.57
N LEU A 307 -25.31 -4.03 17.64
CA LEU A 307 -24.70 -2.80 17.13
C LEU A 307 -24.86 -2.68 15.61
N GLN A 308 -24.67 -3.77 14.87
CA GLN A 308 -24.90 -3.86 13.43
C GLN A 308 -26.33 -3.41 13.10
N LEU A 309 -27.33 -3.94 13.81
CA LEU A 309 -28.73 -3.58 13.59
C LEU A 309 -28.99 -2.09 13.86
N GLN A 310 -28.39 -1.51 14.90
CA GLN A 310 -28.51 -0.07 15.21
C GLN A 310 -27.78 0.82 14.19
N LEU A 311 -26.64 0.37 13.68
CA LEU A 311 -25.89 1.11 12.67
C LEU A 311 -26.52 1.00 11.28
N GLU A 312 -27.17 -0.12 10.97
CA GLU A 312 -27.85 -0.34 9.70
C GLU A 312 -29.01 0.64 9.51
N THR A 313 -29.80 0.90 10.57
CA THR A 313 -30.87 1.91 10.53
C THR A 313 -30.29 3.31 10.30
N LEU A 314 -29.24 3.69 11.04
CA LEU A 314 -28.60 5.00 10.89
C LEU A 314 -27.94 5.17 9.51
N THR A 315 -27.36 4.10 8.97
CA THR A 315 -26.76 4.09 7.63
C THR A 315 -27.83 4.22 6.55
N SER A 316 -28.98 3.55 6.71
CA SER A 316 -30.13 3.70 5.82
C SER A 316 -30.68 5.13 5.86
N GLU A 317 -30.80 5.73 7.04
CA GLU A 317 -31.20 7.13 7.20
C GLU A 317 -30.20 8.08 6.52
N TYR A 318 -28.89 7.88 6.74
CA TYR A 318 -27.84 8.67 6.09
C TYR A 318 -27.92 8.58 4.56
N ASN A 319 -28.06 7.37 4.01
CA ASN A 319 -28.19 7.15 2.57
C ASN A 319 -29.44 7.83 2.00
N SER A 320 -30.56 7.79 2.74
CA SER A 320 -31.79 8.48 2.35
C SER A 320 -31.60 10.00 2.33
N LEU A 321 -30.89 10.56 3.33
CA LEU A 321 -30.61 11.98 3.42
C LEU A 321 -29.64 12.43 2.32
N GLU A 322 -28.64 11.61 2.00
CA GLU A 322 -27.71 11.86 0.88
C GLU A 322 -28.46 11.85 -0.46
N ALA A 323 -29.39 10.91 -0.67
CA ALA A 323 -30.23 10.88 -1.85
C ALA A 323 -31.11 12.14 -1.96
N HIS A 324 -31.71 12.59 -0.85
CA HIS A 324 -32.47 13.83 -0.81
C HIS A 324 -31.59 15.06 -1.08
N LEU A 325 -30.37 15.10 -0.56
CA LEU A 325 -29.43 16.19 -0.84
C LEU A 325 -29.06 16.21 -2.33
N LYS A 326 -28.74 15.06 -2.93
CA LYS A 326 -28.48 14.94 -4.37
C LYS A 326 -29.66 15.45 -5.18
N GLN A 327 -30.88 15.02 -4.85
CA GLN A 327 -32.11 15.48 -5.52
C GLN A 327 -32.32 17.00 -5.39
N ALA A 328 -32.09 17.57 -4.21
CA ALA A 328 -32.22 19.01 -3.96
C ALA A 328 -31.16 19.82 -4.72
N THR A 329 -29.91 19.36 -4.74
CA THR A 329 -28.83 20.02 -5.49
C THR A 329 -29.08 19.98 -7.00
N GLU A 330 -29.59 18.87 -7.53
CA GLU A 330 -29.96 18.77 -8.94
C GLU A 330 -31.13 19.70 -9.28
N SER A 331 -32.17 19.72 -8.45
CA SER A 331 -33.29 20.65 -8.60
C SER A 331 -32.82 22.12 -8.54
N TYR A 332 -31.89 22.45 -7.64
CA TYR A 332 -31.29 23.79 -7.57
C TYR A 332 -30.47 24.13 -8.82
N LYS A 333 -29.66 23.19 -9.34
CA LYS A 333 -28.91 23.38 -10.59
C LYS A 333 -29.84 23.61 -11.77
N MET A 334 -30.92 22.84 -11.88
CA MET A 334 -31.92 23.00 -12.93
C MET A 334 -32.60 24.36 -12.86
N VAL A 335 -33.04 24.79 -11.67
CA VAL A 335 -33.66 26.11 -11.47
C VAL A 335 -32.66 27.23 -11.73
N SER A 336 -31.42 27.12 -11.24
CA SER A 336 -30.34 28.08 -11.48
C SER A 336 -30.04 28.21 -12.99
N GLY A 337 -29.93 27.09 -13.69
CA GLY A 337 -29.80 27.06 -15.16
C GLY A 337 -30.96 27.79 -15.84
N GLY A 338 -32.20 27.52 -15.44
CA GLY A 338 -33.38 28.22 -15.93
C GLY A 338 -33.37 29.73 -15.65
N VAL A 339 -32.86 30.16 -14.49
CA VAL A 339 -32.69 31.59 -14.16
C VAL A 339 -31.63 32.23 -15.06
N THR A 340 -30.49 31.56 -15.29
CA THR A 340 -29.46 32.09 -16.19
C THR A 340 -29.96 32.19 -17.64
N GLU A 341 -30.75 31.23 -18.12
CA GLU A 341 -31.35 31.28 -19.45
C GLU A 341 -32.38 32.42 -19.55
N LYS A 342 -33.24 32.59 -18.54
CA LYS A 342 -34.18 33.73 -18.48
C LYS A 342 -33.43 35.07 -18.41
N SER A 343 -32.33 35.15 -17.66
CA SER A 343 -31.49 36.34 -17.59
C SER A 343 -30.84 36.64 -18.95
N ARG A 344 -30.34 35.63 -19.67
CA ARG A 344 -29.83 35.78 -21.03
C ARG A 344 -30.91 36.24 -22.01
N LYS A 345 -32.11 35.66 -21.96
CA LYS A 345 -33.26 36.09 -22.78
C LYS A 345 -33.64 37.53 -22.48
N LEU A 346 -33.67 37.93 -21.20
CA LEU A 346 -33.97 39.29 -20.80
C LEU A 346 -32.90 40.28 -21.30
N ALA A 347 -31.62 39.93 -21.23
CA ALA A 347 -30.53 40.74 -21.78
C ALA A 347 -30.67 40.90 -23.31
N SER A 348 -30.97 39.82 -24.04
CA SER A 348 -31.22 39.85 -25.49
C SER A 348 -32.40 40.77 -25.83
N ILE A 349 -33.52 40.66 -25.11
CA ILE A 349 -34.69 41.52 -25.32
C ILE A 349 -34.35 42.98 -24.98
N SER A 350 -33.51 43.23 -23.96
CA SER A 350 -33.06 44.58 -23.62
C SER A 350 -32.18 45.17 -24.73
N GLU A 351 -31.29 44.38 -25.32
CA GLU A 351 -30.44 44.79 -26.44
C GLU A 351 -31.26 45.06 -27.70
N GLU A 352 -32.24 44.20 -28.01
CA GLU A 352 -33.21 44.45 -29.09
C GLU A 352 -34.00 45.74 -28.84
N LEU A 353 -34.44 45.98 -27.60
CA LEU A 353 -35.15 47.19 -27.23
C LEU A 353 -34.26 48.44 -27.41
N ASP A 354 -33.00 48.38 -27.00
CA ASP A 354 -32.07 49.49 -27.16
C ASP A 354 -31.69 49.72 -28.63
N SER A 355 -31.57 48.67 -29.45
CA SER A 355 -31.43 48.79 -30.91
C SER A 355 -32.65 49.46 -31.54
N VAL A 356 -33.87 49.09 -31.12
CA VAL A 356 -35.10 49.74 -31.61
C VAL A 356 -35.17 51.19 -31.15
N LYS A 357 -34.75 51.51 -29.92
CA LYS A 357 -34.65 52.90 -29.45
C LYS A 357 -33.64 53.70 -30.28
N GLU A 358 -32.47 53.13 -30.58
CA GLU A 358 -31.45 53.80 -31.38
C GLU A 358 -31.96 54.02 -32.82
N GLU A 359 -32.68 53.06 -33.40
CA GLU A 359 -33.33 53.26 -34.70
C GLU A 359 -34.42 54.34 -34.62
N MET A 360 -35.22 54.35 -33.56
CA MET A 360 -36.24 55.37 -33.33
C MET A 360 -35.62 56.76 -33.17
N GLU A 361 -34.49 56.87 -32.47
CA GLU A 361 -33.73 58.12 -32.31
C GLU A 361 -33.07 58.56 -33.62
N LYS A 362 -32.51 57.64 -34.40
CA LYS A 362 -32.01 57.90 -35.76
C LYS A 362 -33.12 58.40 -36.69
N ARG A 363 -34.30 57.78 -36.64
CA ARG A 363 -35.47 58.24 -37.40
C ARG A 363 -35.99 59.59 -36.89
N GLY A 364 -36.00 59.81 -35.58
CA GLY A 364 -36.42 61.06 -34.96
C GLY A 364 -35.49 62.22 -35.30
N THR A 365 -34.18 61.98 -35.25
CA THR A 365 -33.16 62.96 -35.67
C THR A 365 -33.24 63.20 -37.18
N ALA A 366 -33.37 62.17 -38.03
CA ALA A 366 -33.56 62.35 -39.47
C ALA A 366 -34.85 63.12 -39.82
N MET A 367 -35.93 62.93 -39.07
CA MET A 367 -37.20 63.65 -39.25
C MET A 367 -37.12 65.10 -38.74
N THR A 368 -36.30 65.37 -37.73
CA THR A 368 -36.10 66.71 -37.13
C THR A 368 -34.96 67.48 -37.82
N ASP A 369 -34.10 66.80 -38.56
CA ASP A 369 -32.97 67.40 -39.25
C ASP A 369 -33.45 68.25 -40.43
N GLY A 370 -33.57 69.56 -40.20
CA GLY A 370 -33.85 70.57 -41.22
C GLY A 370 -32.63 70.91 -42.09
N THR A 371 -31.45 70.33 -41.85
CA THR A 371 -30.21 70.62 -42.59
C THR A 371 -30.34 70.33 -44.10
N PRO A 372 -31.00 69.24 -44.57
CA PRO A 372 -31.28 69.03 -45.99
C PRO A 372 -32.13 70.15 -46.59
N LEU A 373 -33.12 70.65 -45.84
CA LEU A 373 -33.99 71.74 -46.28
C LEU A 373 -33.22 73.07 -46.37
N ILE A 374 -32.33 73.32 -45.41
CA ILE A 374 -31.43 74.50 -45.41
C ILE A 374 -30.43 74.41 -46.59
N SER A 375 -29.88 73.23 -46.86
CA SER A 375 -29.02 72.95 -48.01
C SER A 375 -29.72 73.25 -49.34
N ILE A 376 -30.94 72.73 -49.53
CA ILE A 376 -31.77 72.99 -50.72
C ILE A 376 -32.06 74.49 -50.85
N ARG A 377 -32.42 75.17 -49.75
CA ARG A 377 -32.63 76.63 -49.73
C ARG A 377 -31.36 77.38 -50.13
N LYS A 378 -30.18 76.96 -49.65
CA LYS A 378 -28.89 77.57 -49.99
C LYS A 378 -28.59 77.39 -51.48
N ALA A 379 -28.74 76.17 -52.02
CA ALA A 379 -28.57 75.89 -53.45
C ALA A 379 -29.52 76.73 -54.33
N LEU A 380 -30.80 76.84 -53.95
CA LEU A 380 -31.77 77.72 -54.61
C LEU A 380 -31.35 79.19 -54.61
N THR A 381 -30.74 79.65 -53.51
CA THR A 381 -30.28 81.03 -53.39
C THR A 381 -29.07 81.27 -54.30
N THR A 382 -28.14 80.32 -54.37
CA THR A 382 -27.01 80.36 -55.30
C THR A 382 -27.48 80.39 -56.75
N ILE A 383 -28.41 79.51 -57.14
CA ILE A 383 -28.98 79.49 -58.50
C ILE A 383 -29.64 80.83 -58.82
N LYS A 384 -30.37 81.44 -57.88
CA LYS A 384 -30.95 82.78 -58.08
C LYS A 384 -29.88 83.86 -58.31
N GLN A 385 -28.78 83.82 -57.56
CA GLN A 385 -27.66 84.74 -57.76
C GLN A 385 -26.98 84.53 -59.11
N GLU A 386 -26.81 83.28 -59.54
CA GLU A 386 -26.27 82.92 -60.85
C GLU A 386 -27.18 83.42 -61.99
N ILE A 387 -28.50 83.30 -61.86
CA ILE A 387 -29.47 83.85 -62.84
C ILE A 387 -29.29 85.36 -62.96
N VAL A 388 -29.25 86.10 -61.84
CA VAL A 388 -29.04 87.55 -61.87
C VAL A 388 -27.69 87.90 -62.52
N SER A 389 -26.64 87.14 -62.22
CA SER A 389 -25.33 87.34 -62.86
C SER A 389 -25.37 87.08 -64.36
N LEU A 390 -26.11 86.07 -64.82
CA LEU A 390 -26.29 85.77 -66.23
C LEU A 390 -27.11 86.86 -66.92
N ASP A 391 -28.15 87.39 -66.30
CA ASP A 391 -28.95 88.51 -66.83
C ASP A 391 -28.10 89.76 -67.05
N ILE A 392 -27.21 90.09 -66.10
CA ILE A 392 -26.26 91.21 -66.26
C ILE A 392 -25.32 90.95 -67.44
N ARG A 393 -24.77 89.73 -67.56
CA ARG A 393 -23.90 89.35 -68.68
C ARG A 393 -24.62 89.45 -70.03
N ILE A 394 -25.86 88.98 -70.10
CA ILE A 394 -26.72 89.10 -71.29
C ILE A 394 -26.96 90.58 -71.61
N GLY A 395 -27.28 91.41 -70.61
CA GLY A 395 -27.47 92.85 -70.79
C GLY A 395 -26.23 93.56 -71.34
N VAL A 396 -25.04 93.25 -70.81
CA VAL A 396 -23.77 93.78 -71.33
C VAL A 396 -23.50 93.29 -72.76
N ALA A 397 -23.75 92.01 -73.04
CA ALA A 397 -23.61 91.46 -74.39
C ALA A 397 -24.58 92.15 -75.37
N MET A 398 -25.84 92.34 -75.01
CA MET A 398 -26.85 93.07 -75.79
C MET A 398 -26.44 94.53 -76.03
N HIS A 399 -25.97 95.25 -75.01
CA HIS A 399 -25.49 96.62 -75.16
C HIS A 399 -24.26 96.71 -76.07
N THR A 400 -23.33 95.76 -75.96
CA THR A 400 -22.15 95.67 -76.82
C THR A 400 -22.56 95.43 -78.28
N LEU A 401 -23.52 94.52 -78.50
CA LEU A 401 -24.06 94.21 -79.83
C LEU A 401 -24.82 95.41 -80.42
N LEU A 402 -25.60 96.13 -79.61
CA LEU A 402 -26.26 97.38 -80.01
C LEU A 402 -25.23 98.47 -80.36
N ARG A 403 -24.16 98.65 -79.60
CA ARG A 403 -23.08 99.58 -79.95
C ARG A 403 -22.42 99.24 -81.27
N ILE A 404 -22.16 97.96 -81.54
CA ILE A 404 -21.62 97.51 -82.84
C ILE A 404 -22.62 97.85 -83.96
N LYS A 405 -23.90 97.53 -83.78
CA LYS A 405 -24.94 97.82 -84.77
C LYS A 405 -25.12 99.32 -85.06
N VAL A 406 -25.00 100.17 -84.04
CA VAL A 406 -25.02 101.65 -84.21
C VAL A 406 -23.74 102.14 -84.91
N ALA A 407 -22.58 101.55 -84.59
CA ALA A 407 -21.32 101.85 -85.28
C ALA A 407 -21.39 101.47 -86.76
N ASP A 408 -22.02 100.35 -87.11
CA ASP A 408 -22.23 99.94 -88.51
C ASP A 408 -23.22 100.90 -89.23
N CYS A 409 -24.33 101.28 -88.60
CA CYS A 409 -25.25 102.29 -89.18
C CYS A 409 -24.62 103.67 -89.38
N THR A 410 -23.68 104.08 -88.53
CA THR A 410 -22.96 105.37 -88.69
C THR A 410 -21.90 105.29 -89.79
N LYS A 411 -21.29 104.12 -90.01
CA LYS A 411 -20.44 103.85 -91.19
C LYS A 411 -21.23 103.90 -92.50
N ASP A 412 -22.38 103.27 -92.55
CA ASP A 412 -23.29 103.32 -93.72
C ASP A 412 -23.78 104.75 -94.03
N ALA A 413 -23.86 105.62 -93.02
CA ALA A 413 -24.20 107.03 -93.20
C ALA A 413 -23.02 107.88 -93.73
N LEU A 414 -21.77 107.50 -93.43
CA LEU A 414 -20.55 108.18 -93.88
C LEU A 414 -20.17 107.78 -95.33
N GLU A 415 -20.48 106.56 -95.78
CA GLU A 415 -20.25 106.15 -97.18
C GLU A 415 -21.17 106.86 -98.19
N LYS A 416 -22.28 107.48 -97.76
CA LYS A 416 -23.18 108.25 -98.64
C LYS A 416 -22.75 109.69 -98.92
N GLN A 417 -21.56 110.14 -98.48
CA GLN A 417 -21.14 111.55 -98.55
C GLN A 417 -19.84 111.86 -99.36
N GLN A 418 -19.35 111.01 -100.27
CA GLN A 418 -18.24 111.41 -101.17
C GLN A 418 -18.44 111.05 -102.67
N PRO A 419 -18.16 111.98 -103.61
CA PRO A 419 -18.35 111.78 -105.05
C PRO A 419 -17.09 111.29 -105.80
N PHE A 420 -17.34 110.62 -106.94
CA PHE A 420 -16.42 110.16 -107.98
C PHE A 420 -15.27 111.11 -108.37
N LYS A 421 -14.07 110.56 -108.64
CA LYS A 421 -13.25 110.89 -109.82
C LYS A 421 -12.20 109.81 -110.16
N ASN A 422 -12.21 109.43 -111.43
CA ASN A 422 -11.22 108.64 -112.19
C ASN A 422 -9.91 109.44 -112.39
N ASN A 423 -8.75 108.76 -112.42
CA ASN A 423 -7.83 108.85 -113.56
C ASN A 423 -6.74 107.77 -113.61
N ARG A 424 -6.31 107.50 -114.85
CA ARG A 424 -5.42 106.47 -115.40
C ARG A 424 -3.94 106.53 -114.95
N MET A 425 -3.35 105.33 -114.93
CA MET A 425 -2.03 104.86 -115.41
C MET A 425 -0.76 105.65 -115.03
N ASP A 426 0.19 104.96 -114.39
CA ASP A 426 1.50 104.59 -114.97
C ASP A 426 2.24 103.61 -114.02
N GLU A 427 2.76 102.50 -114.58
CA GLU A 427 4.19 102.10 -114.63
C GLU A 427 4.74 101.46 -113.33
N LEU A 428 5.04 100.15 -113.36
CA LEU A 428 6.35 99.50 -113.61
C LEU A 428 7.21 99.35 -112.34
N ILE A 429 7.56 98.07 -112.05
CA ILE A 429 8.83 97.60 -111.45
C ILE A 429 9.04 98.05 -109.98
N PHE A 430 9.15 97.18 -108.97
CA PHE A 430 9.98 95.98 -108.79
C PHE A 430 9.34 95.09 -107.72
#